data_AF-V5H1E1-F1
#
_entry.id   AF-V5H1E1-F1
#
_cell.length_a   1.000
_cell.length_b   1.000
_cell.length_c   1.000
_cell.angle_alpha   90.00
_cell.angle_beta   90.00
_cell.angle_gamma   90.00
#
_symmetry.space_group_name_H-M   'P 1'
#
loop_
_entity.id
_entity.type
_entity.pdbx_description
1 polymer ?
#
loop_
_entity_poly.entity_id
_entity_poly.type
_entity_poly.pdbx_seq_one_letter_code
_entity_poly.pdbx_strand_id
1 'polypeptide(L)'
;SLYHKCSRGSHSSDTSSAYSGSDTMASTHSELDGDELDLTGLVESIVDSDEEDDLVESMDSLTVRDRVRDCLEKEPTERTEDDIEALLEFTQHLKAFTNMTLAVRRALCS
;
A
#
# COMPACT_ATOMS: atom_id res chain seq x y z
N SER A 1 -35.33 -39.75 1.95
CA SER A 1 -34.84 -41.00 1.32
C SER A 1 -33.66 -40.64 0.44
N LEU A 2 -32.53 -41.32 0.66
CA LEU A 2 -31.23 -41.13 0.04
C LEU A 2 -31.20 -41.54 -1.46
N TYR A 3 -30.52 -40.73 -2.27
CA TYR A 3 -29.75 -41.03 -3.51
C TYR A 3 -30.34 -41.87 -4.66
N HIS A 4 -30.24 -41.34 -5.90
CA HIS A 4 -30.11 -42.09 -7.17
C HIS A 4 -29.05 -41.37 -8.03
N LYS A 5 -27.78 -41.80 -7.97
CA LYS A 5 -27.06 -42.67 -8.93
C LYS A 5 -26.68 -41.97 -10.26
N CYS A 6 -25.39 -41.67 -10.38
CA CYS A 6 -24.66 -41.14 -11.54
C CYS A 6 -24.79 -42.00 -12.81
N SER A 7 -24.66 -41.39 -14.00
CA SER A 7 -23.97 -42.00 -15.16
C SER A 7 -23.95 -41.15 -16.46
N ARG A 8 -22.76 -41.15 -17.11
CA ARG A 8 -22.47 -40.95 -18.57
C ARG A 8 -22.47 -39.48 -19.04
N GLY A 9 -21.31 -38.85 -19.27
CA GLY A 9 -20.38 -39.10 -20.39
C GLY A 9 -20.86 -38.30 -21.61
N SER A 10 -20.12 -37.51 -22.37
CA SER A 10 -18.71 -37.18 -22.48
C SER A 10 -18.62 -36.06 -23.56
N HIS A 11 -17.47 -35.40 -23.69
CA HIS A 11 -17.01 -34.66 -24.90
C HIS A 11 -17.74 -33.36 -25.27
N SER A 12 -17.05 -32.23 -25.03
CA SER A 12 -16.82 -31.15 -26.00
C SER A 12 -15.87 -30.14 -25.35
N SER A 13 -14.58 -30.45 -25.41
CA SER A 13 -13.56 -29.40 -25.39
C SER A 13 -13.51 -28.86 -26.81
N ASP A 14 -13.76 -27.56 -27.00
CA ASP A 14 -13.31 -26.76 -28.16
C ASP A 14 -13.62 -25.28 -27.87
N THR A 15 -12.71 -24.60 -27.18
CA THR A 15 -12.50 -23.17 -27.47
C THR A 15 -11.02 -22.99 -27.72
N SER A 16 -10.74 -22.83 -28.99
CA SER A 16 -9.45 -22.82 -29.65
C SER A 16 -8.56 -21.66 -29.19
N SER A 17 -7.26 -21.95 -29.21
CA SER A 17 -6.10 -21.08 -29.08
C SER A 17 -6.22 -19.75 -29.83
N ALA A 18 -5.58 -18.71 -29.28
CA ALA A 18 -4.48 -17.98 -29.93
C ALA A 18 -4.46 -16.49 -29.54
N TYR A 19 -3.75 -16.16 -28.46
CA TYR A 19 -2.82 -15.04 -28.53
C TYR A 19 -1.64 -15.35 -27.59
N SER A 20 -0.60 -15.95 -28.16
CA SER A 20 0.74 -15.90 -27.58
C SER A 20 1.41 -14.70 -28.22
N GLY A 21 1.16 -13.51 -27.65
CA GLY A 21 1.81 -12.27 -28.07
C GLY A 21 3.20 -12.21 -27.46
N SER A 22 4.21 -12.63 -28.21
CA SER A 22 5.62 -12.41 -27.86
C SER A 22 6.00 -10.97 -28.17
N ASP A 23 6.02 -10.10 -27.18
CA ASP A 23 6.58 -8.75 -27.32
C ASP A 23 8.10 -8.82 -27.19
N THR A 24 8.77 -9.03 -28.31
CA THR A 24 10.25 -8.89 -28.38
C THR A 24 10.54 -7.41 -28.62
N MET A 25 10.99 -6.69 -27.59
CA MET A 25 11.46 -5.32 -27.76
C MET A 25 12.81 -5.36 -28.48
N ALA A 26 12.84 -4.91 -29.73
CA ALA A 26 14.07 -4.58 -30.41
C ALA A 26 14.62 -3.29 -29.78
N SER A 27 15.57 -3.41 -28.85
CA SER A 27 16.37 -2.27 -28.43
C SER A 27 17.18 -1.79 -29.62
N THR A 28 16.76 -0.69 -30.23
CA THR A 28 17.66 0.16 -31.00
C THR A 28 18.77 0.57 -30.03
N HIS A 29 19.97 0.00 -30.22
CA HIS A 29 21.19 0.63 -29.73
C HIS A 29 21.19 2.05 -30.29
N SER A 30 20.74 3.00 -29.49
CA SER A 30 21.08 4.39 -29.70
C SER A 30 22.59 4.44 -29.56
N GLU A 31 23.29 4.67 -30.67
CA GLU A 31 24.71 5.01 -30.68
C GLU A 31 24.89 6.24 -29.79
N LEU A 32 25.13 5.99 -28.50
CA LEU A 32 25.62 7.00 -27.57
C LEU A 32 27.15 7.06 -27.72
N ASP A 33 27.60 7.22 -28.96
CA ASP A 33 29.00 7.48 -29.28
C ASP A 33 29.08 8.95 -29.72
N GLY A 34 29.28 9.82 -28.73
CA GLY A 34 29.99 11.07 -28.98
C GLY A 34 29.26 12.38 -28.76
N ASP A 35 28.01 12.41 -28.30
CA ASP A 35 27.39 13.67 -27.86
C ASP A 35 27.50 13.79 -26.34
N GLU A 36 28.57 14.46 -25.90
CA GLU A 36 28.62 15.09 -24.57
C GLU A 36 27.44 16.05 -24.52
N LEU A 37 26.34 15.62 -23.90
CA LEU A 37 25.15 16.44 -23.73
C LEU A 37 25.58 17.71 -22.98
N ASP A 38 25.69 18.83 -23.68
CA ASP A 38 26.13 20.10 -23.11
C ASP A 38 25.03 20.66 -22.20
N LEU A 39 25.18 20.41 -20.90
CA LEU A 39 24.29 20.88 -19.85
C LEU A 39 24.68 22.27 -19.31
N THR A 40 25.68 22.95 -19.89
CA THR A 40 26.23 24.21 -19.36
C THR A 40 25.29 25.42 -19.46
N GLY A 41 24.16 25.27 -20.17
CA GLY A 41 23.12 26.31 -20.29
C GLY A 41 21.94 26.16 -19.34
N LEU A 42 21.92 25.11 -18.50
CA LEU A 42 20.81 24.88 -17.58
C LEU A 42 20.96 25.78 -16.35
N VAL A 43 20.02 26.70 -16.14
CA VAL A 43 20.01 27.58 -14.98
C VAL A 43 19.91 26.74 -13.70
N GLU A 44 20.92 26.84 -12.84
CA GLU A 44 20.89 26.23 -11.51
C GLU A 44 19.79 26.94 -10.71
N SER A 45 18.67 26.25 -10.48
CA SER A 45 17.61 26.77 -9.61
C SER A 45 18.11 26.78 -8.18
N ILE A 46 17.90 27.89 -7.48
CA ILE A 46 18.22 28.04 -6.06
C ILE A 46 17.40 27.00 -5.28
N VAL A 47 18.09 26.18 -4.48
CA VAL A 47 17.44 25.31 -3.49
C VAL A 47 17.09 26.21 -2.31
N ASP A 48 15.81 26.55 -2.14
CA ASP A 48 15.32 27.27 -0.96
C ASP A 48 15.25 26.26 0.19
N SER A 49 16.19 26.33 1.13
CA SER A 49 16.33 25.35 2.23
C SER A 49 15.44 25.69 3.43
N ASP A 50 14.23 26.23 3.24
CA ASP A 50 13.33 26.58 4.33
C ASP A 50 12.18 25.58 4.56
N GLU A 51 12.16 24.45 3.85
CA GLU A 51 11.20 23.34 4.08
C GLU A 51 11.68 22.30 5.12
N GLU A 52 12.64 22.61 5.99
CA GLU A 52 13.16 21.64 6.97
C GLU A 52 12.15 21.34 8.10
N ASP A 53 11.27 22.30 8.42
CA ASP A 53 10.24 22.17 9.46
C ASP A 53 9.04 21.31 9.04
N ASP A 54 8.65 21.30 7.75
CA ASP A 54 7.54 20.47 7.26
C ASP A 54 7.92 18.96 7.20
N LEU A 55 9.20 18.67 7.00
CA LEU A 55 9.70 17.30 6.91
C LEU A 55 9.68 16.58 8.26
N VAL A 56 9.96 17.28 9.36
CA VAL A 56 9.96 16.68 10.70
C VAL A 56 8.54 16.31 11.13
N GLU A 57 7.55 17.18 10.88
CA GLU A 57 6.14 16.92 11.20
C GLU A 57 5.58 15.78 10.33
N SER A 58 6.00 15.72 9.06
CA SER A 58 5.68 14.62 8.15
C SER A 58 6.30 13.29 8.59
N MET A 59 7.55 13.29 9.08
CA MET A 59 8.22 12.11 9.62
C MET A 59 7.54 11.59 10.88
N ASP A 60 7.14 12.45 11.81
CA ASP A 60 6.34 12.04 12.97
C ASP A 60 4.98 11.45 12.55
N SER A 61 4.35 12.01 11.52
CA SER A 61 3.13 11.41 10.95
C SER A 61 3.38 10.01 10.34
N LEU A 62 4.54 9.78 9.74
CA LEU A 62 4.92 8.46 9.19
C LEU A 62 5.21 7.44 10.29
N THR A 63 5.95 7.81 11.35
CA THR A 63 6.24 6.92 12.48
C THR A 63 4.97 6.52 13.24
N VAL A 64 4.01 7.45 13.39
CA VAL A 64 2.68 7.15 13.96
C VAL A 64 1.92 6.15 13.10
N ARG A 65 1.96 6.28 11.76
CA ARG A 65 1.31 5.31 10.85
C ARG A 65 1.91 3.92 10.95
N ASP A 66 3.24 3.83 11.10
CA ASP A 66 3.91 2.55 11.24
C ASP A 66 3.61 1.91 12.61
N ARG A 67 3.60 2.69 13.70
CA ARG A 67 3.19 2.20 15.02
C ARG A 67 1.76 1.65 15.03
N VAL A 68 0.81 2.37 14.44
CA VAL A 68 -0.60 1.91 14.34
C VAL A 68 -0.72 0.62 13.55
N ARG A 69 0.06 0.49 12.45
CA ARG A 69 0.11 -0.75 11.66
C ARG A 69 0.59 -1.91 12.51
N ASP A 70 1.71 -1.76 13.22
CA ASP A 70 2.27 -2.79 14.08
C ASP A 70 1.28 -3.24 15.16
N CYS A 71 0.54 -2.30 15.77
CA CYS A 71 -0.51 -2.62 16.75
C CYS A 71 -1.67 -3.42 16.12
N LEU A 72 -2.07 -3.12 14.87
CA LEU A 72 -3.16 -3.80 14.18
C LEU A 72 -2.76 -5.18 13.64
N GLU A 73 -1.48 -5.42 13.37
CA GLU A 73 -0.96 -6.73 12.94
C GLU A 73 -0.89 -7.75 14.09
N LYS A 74 -0.86 -7.30 15.35
CA LYS A 74 -0.96 -8.14 16.54
C LYS A 74 -2.37 -8.72 16.70
N GLU A 75 -2.45 -9.90 17.33
CA GLU A 75 -3.72 -10.47 17.79
C GLU A 75 -4.36 -9.54 18.85
N PRO A 76 -5.69 -9.34 18.88
CA PRO A 76 -6.34 -8.50 19.88
C PRO A 76 -5.93 -8.81 21.32
N THR A 77 -5.79 -10.10 21.66
CA THR A 77 -5.38 -10.55 22.99
C THR A 77 -3.92 -10.25 23.34
N GLU A 78 -3.09 -9.92 22.35
CA GLU A 78 -1.66 -9.62 22.52
C GLU A 78 -1.36 -8.11 22.55
N ARG A 79 -2.36 -7.26 22.32
CA ARG A 79 -2.20 -5.80 22.41
C ARG A 79 -1.96 -5.38 23.87
N THR A 80 -0.88 -4.63 24.09
CA THR A 80 -0.59 -4.03 25.39
C THR A 80 -1.39 -2.73 25.57
N GLU A 81 -1.44 -2.21 26.80
CA GLU A 81 -2.10 -0.92 27.08
C GLU A 81 -1.50 0.22 26.23
N ASP A 82 -0.18 0.24 26.01
CA ASP A 82 0.48 1.20 25.12
C ASP A 82 0.05 1.09 23.64
N ASP A 83 -0.31 -0.11 23.19
CA ASP A 83 -0.88 -0.33 21.85
C ASP A 83 -2.29 0.27 21.78
N ILE A 84 -3.11 0.03 22.82
CA ILE A 84 -4.48 0.59 22.93
C ILE A 84 -4.43 2.11 22.88
N GLU A 85 -3.53 2.74 23.63
CA GLU A 85 -3.40 4.20 23.67
C GLU A 85 -3.00 4.78 22.31
N ALA A 86 -2.05 4.17 21.62
CA ALA A 86 -1.65 4.59 20.27
C ALA A 86 -2.80 4.48 19.26
N LEU A 87 -3.58 3.40 19.31
CA LEU A 87 -4.77 3.23 18.47
C LEU A 87 -5.87 4.24 18.83
N LEU A 88 -6.06 4.55 20.11
CA LEU A 88 -7.01 5.56 20.57
C LEU A 88 -6.64 6.97 20.13
N GLU A 89 -5.35 7.31 20.19
CA GLU A 89 -4.81 8.58 19.70
C GLU A 89 -5.05 8.73 18.21
N PHE A 90 -4.79 7.68 17.41
CA PHE A 90 -5.07 7.73 15.98
C PHE A 90 -6.58 7.83 15.68
N THR A 91 -7.40 7.00 16.32
CA THR A 91 -8.85 6.92 16.04
C THR A 91 -9.62 8.17 16.46
N GLN A 92 -9.11 8.98 17.39
CA GLN A 92 -9.78 10.24 17.78
C GLN A 92 -9.92 11.24 16.63
N HIS A 93 -9.02 11.17 15.64
CA HIS A 93 -9.04 12.05 14.47
C HIS A 93 -10.03 11.57 13.38
N LEU A 94 -10.56 10.35 13.52
CA LEU A 94 -11.48 9.75 12.55
C LEU A 94 -12.92 10.11 12.87
N LYS A 95 -13.61 10.79 11.94
CA LYS A 95 -15.02 11.20 12.10
C LYS A 95 -15.96 10.05 12.47
N ALA A 96 -15.68 8.84 12.00
CA ALA A 96 -16.48 7.65 12.28
C ALA A 96 -16.59 7.32 13.79
N PHE A 97 -15.61 7.74 14.59
CA PHE A 97 -15.52 7.43 16.01
C PHE A 97 -16.04 8.57 16.92
N THR A 98 -16.38 9.73 16.35
CA THR A 98 -16.77 10.94 17.10
C THR A 98 -18.04 10.78 17.93
N ASN A 99 -18.98 9.94 17.48
CA ASN A 99 -20.25 9.67 18.17
C ASN A 99 -20.18 8.44 19.11
N MET A 100 -18.99 7.87 19.34
CA MET A 100 -18.80 6.73 20.24
C MET A 100 -18.24 7.17 21.59
N THR A 101 -18.62 6.49 22.66
CA THR A 101 -18.04 6.75 23.99
C THR A 101 -16.58 6.25 24.05
N LEU A 102 -15.78 6.84 24.93
CA LEU A 102 -14.38 6.41 25.13
C LEU A 102 -14.29 4.91 25.46
N ALA A 103 -15.20 4.40 26.29
CA ALA A 103 -15.25 2.98 26.65
C ALA A 103 -15.46 2.07 25.43
N VAL A 104 -16.37 2.46 24.52
CA VAL A 104 -16.61 1.70 23.27
C VAL A 104 -15.39 1.78 22.36
N ARG A 105 -14.81 2.97 22.17
CA ARG A 105 -13.59 3.12 21.36
C ARG A 105 -12.43 2.28 21.89
N ARG A 106 -12.25 2.25 23.21
CA ARG A 106 -11.22 1.44 23.88
C ARG A 106 -11.45 -0.05 23.67
N ALA A 107 -12.70 -0.52 23.76
CA ALA A 107 -13.04 -1.91 23.47
C ALA A 107 -12.85 -2.30 21.99
N LEU A 108 -12.96 -1.34 21.06
CA LEU A 108 -12.66 -1.58 19.64
C LEU A 108 -11.15 -1.64 19.34
N CYS A 109 -10.33 -1.01 20.17
CA CYS A 109 -8.87 -1.01 20.02
C CYS A 109 -8.20 -2.19 20.73
N SER A 110 -8.91 -2.90 21.61
CA SER A 110 -8.39 -4.05 22.35
C SER A 110 -8.49 -5.38 21.60
#